data_AF-A0A7V4W6J0-F1
#
_entry.id   AF-A0A7V4W6J0-F1
#
_cell.length_a   1.000
_cell.length_b   1.000
_cell.length_c   1.000
_cell.angle_alpha   90.00
_cell.angle_beta   90.00
_cell.angle_gamma   90.00
#
_symmetry.space_group_name_H-M   'P 1'
#
loop_
_entity.id
_entity.type
_entity.pdbx_description
1 polymer ?
#
loop_
_entity_poly.entity_id
_entity_poly.type
_entity_poly.pdbx_seq_one_letter_code
_entity_poly.pdbx_strand_id
1 'polypeptide(L)'
;MDSFIVVSVAAWRLTYSSCTARAWDSVMTLFSTRIFRSGSISWARTVHPAASPRAHAAANQAFLMVPPFSFRPERISREPNRWSEAESGGAALLALLARFSGAKHGRPGGTLVSKEAPMHTMPRPWLAIFLGVALGTATIAQSPTDAPLLEQARAAYQQRGAAAQAQKAVDLFGRAAAADPASYEARWEGARACYFLGTWARPEMEDEEKLALFQDGIERAKAAVALNPKGAEGHFWLGVLYGVYGETKGIFKSLAMVPGIQSEMAECLKIDRAVEGYGPDRLLGRLYYKLPGFKGGDNRKSIEHLERAVQGEPLNALSRLYLAETYRAEDMDEKAREQLRTILAMTPDPRWKAEHPAIRSQAEALLKKLS
;
A
#
# COMPACT_ATOMS: atom_id res chain seq x y z
N MET A 1 -26.56 -39.44 -38.16
CA MET A 1 -25.43 -38.71 -38.76
C MET A 1 -26.02 -37.48 -39.41
N ASP A 2 -25.63 -36.34 -38.86
CA ASP A 2 -25.79 -34.95 -39.33
C ASP A 2 -27.18 -34.49 -39.79
N SER A 3 -27.80 -33.64 -38.96
CA SER A 3 -28.97 -32.85 -39.35
C SER A 3 -28.79 -31.43 -38.84
N PHE A 4 -28.51 -30.53 -39.79
CA PHE A 4 -28.73 -29.10 -39.66
C PHE A 4 -30.23 -28.82 -39.56
N ILE A 5 -30.65 -27.99 -38.60
CA ILE A 5 -31.98 -27.34 -38.59
C ILE A 5 -31.78 -25.85 -38.33
N VAL A 6 -32.27 -25.06 -39.27
CA VAL A 6 -32.57 -23.62 -39.16
C VAL A 6 -34.08 -23.50 -38.97
N VAL A 7 -34.58 -22.88 -37.89
CA VAL A 7 -35.91 -22.20 -37.85
C VAL A 7 -35.96 -21.11 -36.77
N SER A 8 -36.02 -19.85 -37.23
CA SER A 8 -36.93 -18.73 -36.89
C SER A 8 -37.62 -18.51 -35.52
N VAL A 9 -37.46 -17.26 -35.03
CA VAL A 9 -38.49 -16.23 -34.69
C VAL A 9 -39.12 -16.11 -33.27
N ALA A 10 -39.16 -14.84 -32.82
CA ALA A 10 -40.05 -14.17 -31.85
C ALA A 10 -39.84 -14.42 -30.33
N ALA A 11 -39.33 -13.44 -29.58
CA ALA A 11 -40.06 -12.29 -29.00
C ALA A 11 -40.94 -12.66 -27.80
N TRP A 12 -40.47 -12.32 -26.59
CA TRP A 12 -41.33 -12.07 -25.43
C TRP A 12 -40.84 -10.81 -24.72
N ARG A 13 -41.79 -9.91 -24.45
CA ARG A 13 -41.62 -8.57 -23.86
C ARG A 13 -42.38 -8.55 -22.53
N LEU A 14 -41.93 -7.67 -21.63
CA LEU A 14 -42.58 -7.16 -20.40
C LEU A 14 -42.32 -8.02 -19.15
N THR A 15 -41.65 -7.50 -18.13
CA THR A 15 -42.17 -6.43 -17.25
C THR A 15 -41.03 -5.83 -16.42
N TYR A 16 -40.90 -4.49 -16.38
CA TYR A 16 -40.94 -3.70 -15.14
C TYR A 16 -40.84 -2.19 -15.43
N SER A 17 -41.60 -1.45 -14.63
CA SER A 17 -42.04 -0.08 -14.81
C SER A 17 -41.01 0.99 -14.44
N SER A 18 -41.04 2.07 -15.24
CA SER A 18 -40.89 3.49 -14.87
C SER A 18 -40.22 3.88 -13.54
N CYS A 19 -39.08 4.57 -13.63
CA CYS A 19 -38.93 5.89 -12.98
C CYS A 19 -37.71 6.66 -13.53
N THR A 20 -37.96 7.93 -13.89
CA THR A 20 -37.03 9.06 -14.03
C THR A 20 -35.88 8.99 -15.06
N ALA A 21 -36.20 9.31 -16.31
CA ALA A 21 -35.27 9.96 -17.24
C ALA A 21 -35.47 11.49 -17.17
N ARG A 22 -34.53 12.20 -16.54
CA ARG A 22 -34.35 13.66 -16.67
C ARG A 22 -32.90 14.00 -16.29
N ALA A 23 -32.24 14.78 -17.16
CA ALA A 23 -30.80 15.10 -17.19
C ALA A 23 -29.96 13.90 -17.66
N TRP A 24 -29.24 13.93 -18.78
CA TRP A 24 -28.16 14.87 -19.11
C TRP A 24 -27.98 14.94 -20.64
N ASP A 25 -28.70 15.85 -21.30
CA ASP A 25 -28.32 16.39 -22.61
C ASP A 25 -27.80 17.80 -22.37
N SER A 26 -26.50 17.94 -22.10
CA SER A 26 -25.71 19.16 -22.26
C SER A 26 -24.27 18.89 -21.81
N VAL A 27 -23.31 19.29 -22.64
CA VAL A 27 -21.84 19.30 -22.46
C VAL A 27 -21.14 18.28 -23.36
N MET A 28 -21.13 18.55 -24.66
CA MET A 28 -20.05 18.20 -25.61
C MET A 28 -20.23 19.03 -26.89
N THR A 29 -20.13 20.35 -26.78
CA THR A 29 -19.88 21.23 -27.92
C THR A 29 -19.20 22.48 -27.41
N LEU A 30 -17.88 22.57 -27.58
CA LEU A 30 -17.06 23.78 -27.72
C LEU A 30 -15.59 23.35 -27.64
N PHE A 31 -14.95 23.15 -28.78
CA PHE A 31 -13.56 23.54 -29.11
C PHE A 31 -13.14 22.85 -30.42
N SER A 32 -13.54 23.43 -31.55
CA SER A 32 -12.72 23.38 -32.76
C SER A 32 -13.13 24.51 -33.70
N THR A 33 -12.27 25.51 -33.77
CA THR A 33 -12.25 26.60 -34.76
C THR A 33 -10.75 26.90 -34.89
N ARG A 34 -10.10 27.06 -36.03
CA ARG A 34 -10.43 26.99 -37.46
C ARG A 34 -9.17 27.48 -38.18
N ILE A 35 -8.34 26.61 -38.76
CA ILE A 35 -7.29 26.96 -39.75
C ILE A 35 -7.07 25.63 -40.52
N PHE A 36 -7.17 25.44 -41.83
CA PHE A 36 -7.04 26.27 -43.04
C PHE A 36 -7.84 25.57 -44.16
N ARG A 37 -8.42 26.32 -45.11
CA ARG A 37 -9.03 25.80 -46.33
C ARG A 37 -8.42 26.55 -47.51
N SER A 38 -7.64 25.88 -48.35
CA SER A 38 -7.62 26.03 -49.82
C SER A 38 -6.35 25.43 -50.41
N GLY A 39 -6.48 24.65 -51.49
CA GLY A 39 -5.36 24.34 -52.38
C GLY A 39 -5.29 22.87 -52.78
N SER A 40 -6.22 22.44 -53.62
CA SER A 40 -6.12 21.23 -54.44
C SER A 40 -4.89 21.27 -55.35
N ILE A 41 -4.21 20.14 -55.54
CA ILE A 41 -3.66 19.65 -56.83
C ILE A 41 -3.40 18.13 -56.67
N SER A 42 -3.95 17.39 -57.63
CA SER A 42 -3.73 15.97 -57.92
C SER A 42 -2.39 15.77 -58.62
N TRP A 43 -1.70 14.63 -58.40
CA TRP A 43 -1.39 13.62 -59.43
C TRP A 43 -0.36 12.57 -58.93
N ALA A 44 -0.74 11.31 -59.17
CA ALA A 44 0.02 10.08 -59.41
C ALA A 44 1.50 9.89 -58.99
N ARG A 45 1.69 8.88 -58.14
CA ARG A 45 2.46 7.62 -58.35
C ARG A 45 3.66 7.63 -59.33
N THR A 46 4.87 7.45 -58.79
CA THR A 46 5.92 6.59 -59.37
C THR A 46 6.88 6.06 -58.31
N VAL A 47 7.47 4.90 -58.60
CA VAL A 47 8.12 3.93 -57.71
C VAL A 47 9.65 3.96 -57.91
N HIS A 48 10.43 4.04 -56.82
CA HIS A 48 11.83 3.58 -56.55
C HIS A 48 13.00 3.86 -57.55
N PRO A 49 14.29 3.61 -57.22
CA PRO A 49 14.98 3.33 -55.94
C PRO A 49 16.31 4.12 -55.70
N ALA A 50 16.89 3.91 -54.50
CA ALA A 50 18.34 3.84 -54.16
C ALA A 50 19.28 5.04 -54.41
N ALA A 51 19.85 5.58 -53.32
CA ALA A 51 21.31 5.75 -53.12
C ALA A 51 21.60 6.41 -51.74
N SER A 52 22.56 5.84 -51.02
CA SER A 52 23.26 6.41 -49.85
C SER A 52 24.56 7.12 -50.33
N PRO A 53 25.53 7.55 -49.48
CA PRO A 53 25.50 8.25 -48.19
C PRO A 53 26.44 9.49 -48.16
N ARG A 54 26.48 10.19 -47.01
CA ARG A 54 27.58 10.97 -46.39
C ARG A 54 27.50 12.51 -46.39
N ALA A 55 27.86 12.97 -45.18
CA ALA A 55 28.53 14.22 -44.81
C ALA A 55 27.69 15.49 -44.83
N HIS A 56 27.37 15.99 -43.63
CA HIS A 56 27.85 17.30 -43.18
C HIS A 56 27.86 17.34 -41.65
N ALA A 57 29.08 17.36 -41.10
CA ALA A 57 29.35 17.87 -39.75
C ALA A 57 29.70 19.35 -39.88
N ALA A 58 29.09 20.22 -39.08
CA ALA A 58 29.68 21.42 -38.46
C ALA A 58 28.60 22.40 -37.98
N ALA A 59 28.91 23.10 -36.89
CA ALA A 59 28.23 24.25 -36.28
C ALA A 59 26.95 23.92 -35.49
N ASN A 60 26.78 24.27 -34.22
CA ASN A 60 27.30 25.42 -33.49
C ASN A 60 27.47 25.09 -31.99
N GLN A 61 28.62 25.51 -31.44
CA GLN A 61 28.80 25.74 -30.01
C GLN A 61 28.37 27.16 -29.64
N ALA A 62 28.06 27.30 -28.36
CA ALA A 62 28.11 28.50 -27.52
C ALA A 62 26.89 29.44 -27.53
N PHE A 63 26.19 29.47 -26.38
CA PHE A 63 26.09 30.67 -25.54
C PHE A 63 25.66 30.29 -24.11
N LEU A 64 26.62 30.29 -23.17
CA LEU A 64 26.75 31.21 -22.02
C LEU A 64 25.75 30.94 -20.87
N MET A 65 26.21 30.32 -19.78
CA MET A 65 26.80 30.96 -18.58
C MET A 65 25.81 31.82 -17.79
N VAL A 66 25.30 31.26 -16.68
CA VAL A 66 24.66 31.98 -15.59
C VAL A 66 25.55 31.79 -14.34
N PRO A 67 26.00 32.85 -13.66
CA PRO A 67 26.86 32.73 -12.48
C PRO A 67 26.06 32.35 -11.22
N PRO A 68 26.68 31.69 -10.22
CA PRO A 68 25.98 31.26 -9.01
C PRO A 68 25.86 32.42 -7.99
N PHE A 69 24.64 32.61 -7.49
CA PHE A 69 24.38 33.42 -6.31
C PHE A 69 24.98 32.74 -5.08
N SER A 70 25.89 33.43 -4.40
CA SER A 70 26.51 33.00 -3.14
C SER A 70 25.69 33.54 -1.97
N PHE A 71 24.97 32.66 -1.29
CA PHE A 71 24.30 32.99 -0.02
C PHE A 71 25.22 32.56 1.13
N ARG A 72 25.76 33.53 1.88
CA ARG A 72 26.40 33.28 3.18
C ARG A 72 25.33 32.95 4.21
N PRO A 73 25.51 31.94 5.07
CA PRO A 73 24.61 31.70 6.19
C PRO A 73 24.89 32.71 7.30
N GLU A 74 23.88 33.51 7.64
CA GLU A 74 23.89 34.34 8.84
C GLU A 74 23.65 33.46 10.08
N ARG A 75 24.50 33.69 11.08
CA ARG A 75 24.64 32.92 12.31
C ARG A 75 23.52 33.31 13.27
N ILE A 76 22.45 32.52 13.35
CA ILE A 76 21.44 32.68 14.40
C ILE A 76 21.94 31.96 15.66
N SER A 77 22.27 32.76 16.67
CA SER A 77 22.60 32.35 18.03
C SER A 77 21.40 31.68 18.70
N ARG A 78 21.68 30.55 19.37
CA ARG A 78 20.79 29.89 20.32
C ARG A 78 20.62 30.76 21.56
N GLU A 79 19.38 31.01 21.97
CA GLU A 79 19.02 31.15 23.39
C GLU A 79 17.68 30.45 23.68
N PRO A 80 17.46 29.93 24.91
CA PRO A 80 16.42 28.95 25.21
C PRO A 80 15.16 29.54 25.86
N ASN A 81 14.04 28.88 25.56
CA ASN A 81 12.84 28.63 26.39
C ASN A 81 12.18 29.80 27.15
N ARG A 82 10.99 30.20 26.68
CA ARG A 82 9.83 30.52 27.55
C ARG A 82 8.53 30.55 26.71
N TRP A 83 7.38 30.44 27.38
CA TRP A 83 5.98 30.31 26.90
C TRP A 83 5.50 28.86 26.82
N SER A 84 5.07 28.30 27.96
CA SER A 84 3.78 28.47 28.66
C SER A 84 2.72 27.49 28.15
N GLU A 85 2.50 26.51 29.01
CA GLU A 85 1.46 25.49 29.06
C GLU A 85 0.11 25.95 28.51
N ALA A 86 -0.39 25.24 27.50
CA ALA A 86 -1.81 25.20 27.17
C ALA A 86 -2.40 23.99 27.89
N GLU A 87 -3.28 24.28 28.84
CA GLU A 87 -3.93 23.37 29.77
C GLU A 87 -4.80 22.32 29.03
N SER A 88 -4.43 21.05 29.19
CA SER A 88 -5.31 19.91 28.89
C SER A 88 -6.18 19.61 30.13
N GLY A 89 -7.49 19.64 29.95
CA GLY A 89 -8.49 19.31 30.95
C GLY A 89 -8.26 17.93 31.58
N GLY A 90 -7.99 17.94 32.89
CA GLY A 90 -7.83 16.73 33.72
C GLY A 90 -7.93 17.00 35.22
N ALA A 91 -7.71 18.24 35.67
CA ALA A 91 -7.72 18.61 37.08
C ALA A 91 -9.11 18.85 37.69
N ALA A 92 -10.18 18.95 36.87
CA ALA A 92 -11.54 19.23 37.37
C ALA A 92 -12.26 17.99 37.96
N LEU A 93 -11.77 16.77 37.69
CA LEU A 93 -12.44 15.54 38.14
C LEU A 93 -11.97 15.05 39.52
N LEU A 94 -10.79 15.47 39.98
CA LEU A 94 -10.24 15.10 41.29
C LEU A 94 -10.62 16.08 42.42
N ALA A 95 -11.03 17.30 42.11
CA ALA A 95 -11.48 18.29 43.10
C ALA A 95 -12.93 18.08 43.58
N LEU A 96 -13.74 17.27 42.87
CA LEU A 96 -15.14 17.02 43.24
C LEU A 96 -15.33 15.87 44.25
N LEU A 97 -14.31 15.02 44.45
CA LEU A 97 -14.39 13.86 45.35
C LEU A 97 -13.82 14.11 46.76
N ALA A 98 -13.19 15.26 47.02
CA ALA A 98 -12.60 15.58 48.32
C ALA A 98 -13.52 16.42 49.25
N ARG A 99 -14.80 16.63 48.89
CA ARG A 99 -15.71 17.53 49.62
C ARG A 99 -16.83 16.83 50.42
N PHE A 100 -16.75 15.50 50.58
CA PHE A 100 -17.64 14.71 51.44
C PHE A 100 -16.84 13.81 52.41
N SER A 101 -15.98 14.40 53.24
CA SER A 101 -15.59 13.78 54.51
C SER A 101 -15.00 14.84 55.44
N GLY A 102 -15.86 15.42 56.28
CA GLY A 102 -15.48 16.43 57.27
C GLY A 102 -16.11 16.09 58.62
N ALA A 103 -15.41 15.31 59.43
CA ALA A 103 -15.69 15.19 60.86
C ALA A 103 -14.37 15.32 61.65
N LYS A 104 -14.40 16.27 62.59
CA LYS A 104 -13.25 16.85 63.30
C LYS A 104 -12.70 15.93 64.41
N HIS A 105 -11.43 16.21 64.72
CA HIS A 105 -10.58 15.58 65.72
C HIS A 105 -11.09 15.63 67.17
N GLY A 106 -10.84 14.53 67.90
CA GLY A 106 -10.74 14.48 69.35
C GLY A 106 -9.88 13.29 69.79
N ARG A 107 -8.73 13.56 70.43
CA ARG A 107 -7.96 12.62 71.30
C ARG A 107 -8.30 12.99 72.76
N PRO A 108 -8.11 12.14 73.80
CA PRO A 108 -7.07 11.10 73.89
C PRO A 108 -7.44 9.78 74.60
N GLY A 109 -6.56 8.77 74.46
CA GLY A 109 -6.25 7.77 75.51
C GLY A 109 -7.17 6.56 75.66
N GLY A 110 -6.59 5.35 75.61
CA GLY A 110 -7.22 4.14 76.13
C GLY A 110 -7.00 2.89 75.28
N THR A 111 -6.08 2.04 75.72
CA THR A 111 -5.86 0.68 75.20
C THR A 111 -6.89 -0.25 75.83
N LEU A 112 -7.93 -0.71 75.10
CA LEU A 112 -8.76 -1.86 75.50
C LEU A 112 -9.35 -2.50 74.22
N VAL A 113 -8.81 -3.65 73.80
CA VAL A 113 -9.37 -5.00 74.02
C VAL A 113 -10.61 -5.27 73.16
N SER A 114 -10.43 -6.19 72.23
CA SER A 114 -11.43 -6.86 71.41
C SER A 114 -12.61 -7.36 72.24
N LYS A 115 -13.84 -7.06 71.80
CA LYS A 115 -15.02 -7.80 72.24
C LYS A 115 -16.05 -7.84 71.12
N GLU A 116 -16.11 -9.00 70.47
CA GLU A 116 -17.23 -9.38 69.62
C GLU A 116 -18.50 -9.50 70.47
N ALA A 117 -19.62 -9.01 69.94
CA ALA A 117 -20.95 -9.12 70.53
C ALA A 117 -22.00 -9.01 69.42
N PRO A 118 -23.18 -9.64 69.57
CA PRO A 118 -23.66 -10.58 68.57
C PRO A 118 -24.81 -10.08 67.70
N MET A 119 -24.87 -10.69 66.52
CA MET A 119 -26.03 -10.88 65.67
C MET A 119 -27.24 -11.30 66.51
N HIS A 120 -28.31 -10.49 66.55
CA HIS A 120 -29.72 -10.89 66.46
C HIS A 120 -30.64 -9.67 66.70
N THR A 121 -31.73 -9.63 65.91
CA THR A 121 -32.90 -8.73 65.97
C THR A 121 -32.87 -7.45 65.13
N MET A 122 -33.08 -7.61 63.81
CA MET A 122 -33.72 -6.58 62.99
C MET A 122 -35.00 -7.16 62.35
N PRO A 123 -36.15 -6.47 62.45
CA PRO A 123 -37.44 -6.96 61.93
C PRO A 123 -37.56 -6.75 60.41
N ARG A 124 -38.06 -7.79 59.72
CA ARG A 124 -38.47 -7.83 58.31
C ARG A 124 -39.81 -7.06 58.18
N PRO A 125 -39.93 -6.00 57.36
CA PRO A 125 -40.36 -6.20 55.96
C PRO A 125 -39.92 -5.08 54.99
N TRP A 126 -38.84 -5.28 54.25
CA TRP A 126 -38.55 -4.53 53.00
C TRP A 126 -38.00 -5.47 51.92
N LEU A 127 -38.37 -6.76 51.98
CA LEU A 127 -38.15 -7.68 50.88
C LEU A 127 -39.24 -7.42 49.83
N ALA A 128 -38.80 -7.03 48.63
CA ALA A 128 -39.57 -6.87 47.40
C ALA A 128 -40.31 -5.53 47.21
N ILE A 129 -39.57 -4.49 46.80
CA ILE A 129 -39.95 -3.69 45.63
C ILE A 129 -38.66 -3.31 44.85
N PHE A 130 -38.70 -3.50 43.54
CA PHE A 130 -37.71 -3.12 42.50
C PHE A 130 -36.53 -4.06 42.26
N LEU A 131 -36.91 -5.29 41.90
CA LEU A 131 -36.44 -5.94 40.68
C LEU A 131 -36.15 -4.90 39.56
N GLY A 132 -34.92 -4.90 39.05
CA GLY A 132 -34.59 -4.43 37.70
C GLY A 132 -33.82 -3.12 37.59
N VAL A 133 -32.49 -3.16 37.74
CA VAL A 133 -31.53 -2.52 36.82
C VAL A 133 -30.23 -3.33 36.86
N ALA A 134 -30.23 -4.51 36.24
CA ALA A 134 -28.99 -5.07 35.72
C ALA A 134 -28.76 -4.39 34.36
N LEU A 135 -28.08 -3.25 34.37
CA LEU A 135 -27.53 -2.62 33.16
C LEU A 135 -26.43 -3.55 32.62
N GLY A 136 -26.86 -4.62 31.96
CA GLY A 136 -26.02 -5.33 31.02
C GLY A 136 -25.70 -4.34 29.91
N THR A 137 -24.46 -3.88 29.84
CA THR A 137 -23.94 -3.31 28.61
C THR A 137 -23.90 -4.44 27.59
N ALA A 138 -25.01 -4.66 26.91
CA ALA A 138 -25.02 -5.37 25.65
C ALA A 138 -24.09 -4.57 24.74
N THR A 139 -22.85 -5.03 24.59
CA THR A 139 -22.03 -4.65 23.46
C THR A 139 -22.83 -5.05 22.23
N ILE A 140 -23.50 -4.07 21.63
CA ILE A 140 -24.06 -4.22 20.29
C ILE A 140 -22.84 -4.53 19.43
N ALA A 141 -22.69 -5.79 19.02
CA ALA A 141 -21.77 -6.14 17.97
C ALA A 141 -22.27 -5.40 16.74
N GLN A 142 -21.67 -4.24 16.44
CA GLN A 142 -21.95 -3.51 15.21
C GLN A 142 -21.74 -4.49 14.06
N SER A 143 -22.81 -4.67 13.27
CA SER A 143 -22.70 -5.42 12.03
C SER A 143 -21.61 -4.77 11.18
N PRO A 144 -20.80 -5.53 10.42
CA PRO A 144 -19.64 -5.00 9.68
C PRO A 144 -19.99 -3.92 8.63
N THR A 145 -21.28 -3.64 8.42
CA THR A 145 -21.82 -2.67 7.47
C THR A 145 -21.62 -1.21 7.88
N ASP A 146 -21.50 -0.90 9.17
CA ASP A 146 -21.39 0.49 9.67
C ASP A 146 -19.95 0.97 9.89
N ALA A 147 -18.95 0.08 9.73
CA ALA A 147 -17.55 0.46 9.88
C ALA A 147 -17.15 1.47 8.78
N PRO A 148 -16.28 2.46 9.05
CA PRO A 148 -15.75 3.35 8.01
C PRO A 148 -15.21 2.55 6.82
N LEU A 149 -15.41 3.05 5.60
CA LEU A 149 -15.03 2.33 4.36
C LEU A 149 -13.57 1.84 4.38
N LEU A 150 -12.67 2.62 4.98
CA LEU A 150 -11.26 2.26 5.13
C LEU A 150 -11.06 1.01 6.00
N GLU A 151 -11.81 0.86 7.10
CA GLU A 151 -11.75 -0.32 7.97
C GLU A 151 -12.35 -1.56 7.28
N GLN A 152 -13.42 -1.37 6.50
CA GLN A 152 -13.95 -2.46 5.66
C GLN A 152 -12.92 -2.91 4.62
N ALA A 153 -12.20 -1.97 3.99
CA ALA A 153 -11.15 -2.27 3.02
C ALA A 153 -9.99 -3.06 3.66
N ARG A 154 -9.53 -2.61 4.84
CA ARG A 154 -8.51 -3.30 5.64
C ARG A 154 -8.94 -4.70 6.05
N ALA A 155 -10.18 -4.88 6.49
CA ALA A 155 -10.72 -6.19 6.85
C ALA A 155 -10.75 -7.15 5.63
N ALA A 156 -11.15 -6.66 4.45
CA ALA A 156 -11.06 -7.43 3.22
C ALA A 156 -9.60 -7.77 2.86
N TYR A 157 -8.68 -6.81 3.01
CA TYR A 157 -7.26 -7.01 2.73
C TYR A 157 -6.60 -8.02 3.69
N GLN A 158 -7.03 -8.12 4.95
CA GLN A 158 -6.55 -9.17 5.85
C GLN A 158 -6.91 -10.57 5.36
N GLN A 159 -7.98 -10.70 4.58
CA GLN A 159 -8.44 -11.96 3.98
C GLN A 159 -8.00 -12.13 2.52
N ARG A 160 -7.07 -11.29 2.04
CA ARG A 160 -6.62 -11.24 0.63
C ARG A 160 -6.09 -12.56 0.04
N GLY A 161 -5.76 -13.55 0.87
CA GLY A 161 -5.44 -14.90 0.38
C GLY A 161 -6.57 -15.53 -0.45
N ALA A 162 -7.82 -15.08 -0.27
CA ALA A 162 -8.90 -15.34 -1.21
C ALA A 162 -8.97 -14.23 -2.27
N ALA A 163 -8.88 -14.58 -3.55
CA ALA A 163 -8.88 -13.62 -4.66
C ALA A 163 -10.07 -12.66 -4.65
N ALA A 164 -11.27 -13.14 -4.29
CA ALA A 164 -12.46 -12.31 -4.14
C ALA A 164 -12.32 -11.24 -3.04
N GLN A 165 -11.61 -11.55 -1.94
CA GLN A 165 -11.34 -10.58 -0.87
C GLN A 165 -10.25 -9.58 -1.27
N ALA A 166 -9.23 -10.02 -2.01
CA ALA A 166 -8.24 -9.11 -2.58
C ALA A 166 -8.88 -8.11 -3.55
N GLN A 167 -9.77 -8.56 -4.44
CA GLN A 167 -10.54 -7.69 -5.33
C GLN A 167 -11.42 -6.72 -4.54
N LYS A 168 -12.18 -7.25 -3.58
CA LYS A 168 -13.03 -6.43 -2.70
C LYS A 168 -12.23 -5.35 -1.97
N ALA A 169 -11.01 -5.65 -1.54
CA ALA A 169 -10.14 -4.68 -0.89
C ALA A 169 -9.76 -3.53 -1.83
N VAL A 170 -9.36 -3.82 -3.08
CA VAL A 170 -9.05 -2.81 -4.10
C VAL A 170 -10.24 -1.86 -4.31
N ASP A 171 -11.44 -2.43 -4.46
CA ASP A 171 -12.66 -1.65 -4.70
C ASP A 171 -13.01 -0.77 -3.49
N LEU A 172 -12.92 -1.33 -2.27
CA LEU A 172 -13.22 -0.60 -1.04
C LEU A 172 -12.21 0.50 -0.73
N PHE A 173 -10.90 0.29 -0.97
CA PHE A 173 -9.91 1.35 -0.85
C PHE A 173 -10.17 2.47 -1.86
N GLY A 174 -10.61 2.14 -3.08
CA GLY A 174 -11.04 3.15 -4.06
C GLY A 174 -12.22 4.00 -3.57
N ARG A 175 -13.24 3.34 -3.02
CA ARG A 175 -14.39 4.03 -2.43
C ARG A 175 -14.03 4.85 -1.20
N ALA A 176 -13.11 4.36 -0.36
CA ALA A 176 -12.61 5.10 0.79
C ALA A 176 -11.86 6.36 0.37
N ALA A 177 -11.00 6.27 -0.65
CA ALA A 177 -10.27 7.42 -1.19
C ALA A 177 -11.19 8.44 -1.90
N ALA A 178 -12.30 7.99 -2.49
CA ALA A 178 -13.32 8.87 -3.06
C ALA A 178 -14.14 9.59 -1.98
N ALA A 179 -14.45 8.90 -0.87
CA ALA A 179 -15.17 9.48 0.26
C ALA A 179 -14.30 10.45 1.09
N ASP A 180 -13.01 10.16 1.19
CA ASP A 180 -12.00 11.03 1.81
C ASP A 180 -10.82 11.27 0.85
N PRO A 181 -10.90 12.30 0.00
CA PRO A 181 -9.81 12.68 -0.89
C PRO A 181 -8.55 13.16 -0.18
N ALA A 182 -8.52 13.32 1.14
CA ALA A 182 -7.30 13.62 1.88
C ALA A 182 -6.68 12.39 2.57
N SER A 183 -7.33 11.22 2.52
CA SER A 183 -6.82 10.00 3.15
C SER A 183 -5.55 9.50 2.47
N TYR A 184 -4.42 9.61 3.17
CA TYR A 184 -3.14 9.03 2.77
C TYR A 184 -3.21 7.50 2.77
N GLU A 185 -3.80 6.92 3.81
CA GLU A 185 -3.93 5.49 4.05
C GLU A 185 -4.74 4.80 2.96
N ALA A 186 -5.91 5.35 2.60
CA ALA A 186 -6.73 4.76 1.53
C ALA A 186 -5.99 4.65 0.19
N ARG A 187 -5.02 5.54 -0.05
CA ARG A 187 -4.25 5.58 -1.29
C ARG A 187 -3.12 4.57 -1.31
N TRP A 188 -2.19 4.64 -0.35
CA TRP A 188 -1.04 3.72 -0.38
C TRP A 188 -1.48 2.28 -0.07
N GLU A 189 -2.47 2.06 0.80
CA GLU A 189 -2.99 0.73 1.06
C GLU A 189 -3.79 0.19 -0.14
N GLY A 190 -4.49 1.08 -0.86
CA GLY A 190 -5.13 0.75 -2.13
C GLY A 190 -4.11 0.34 -3.19
N ALA A 191 -3.01 1.08 -3.31
CA ALA A 191 -1.90 0.75 -4.20
C ALA A 191 -1.28 -0.63 -3.88
N ARG A 192 -1.06 -0.90 -2.59
CA ARG A 192 -0.65 -2.22 -2.09
C ARG A 192 -1.65 -3.32 -2.46
N ALA A 193 -2.95 -3.06 -2.34
CA ALA A 193 -3.99 -4.01 -2.72
C ALA A 193 -3.97 -4.33 -4.22
N CYS A 194 -3.75 -3.33 -5.09
CA CYS A 194 -3.58 -3.54 -6.52
C CYS A 194 -2.39 -4.46 -6.84
N TYR A 195 -1.23 -4.19 -6.22
CA TYR A 195 -0.06 -5.08 -6.34
C TYR A 195 -0.40 -6.51 -5.90
N PHE A 196 -0.97 -6.67 -4.70
CA PHE A 196 -1.25 -8.00 -4.18
C PHE A 196 -2.21 -8.79 -5.07
N LEU A 197 -3.28 -8.15 -5.55
CA LEU A 197 -4.25 -8.77 -6.43
C LEU A 197 -3.60 -9.29 -7.72
N GLY A 198 -2.82 -8.44 -8.42
CA GLY A 198 -2.22 -8.81 -9.70
C GLY A 198 -1.01 -9.75 -9.59
N THR A 199 -0.28 -9.72 -8.47
CA THR A 199 0.94 -10.53 -8.29
C THR A 199 0.70 -11.85 -7.58
N TRP A 200 -0.19 -11.88 -6.57
CA TRP A 200 -0.33 -13.05 -5.68
C TRP A 200 -1.71 -13.68 -5.72
N ALA A 201 -2.77 -12.87 -5.78
CA ALA A 201 -4.14 -13.39 -5.68
C ALA A 201 -4.69 -13.90 -7.02
N ARG A 202 -4.28 -13.28 -8.13
CA ARG A 202 -4.61 -13.65 -9.51
C ARG A 202 -3.36 -13.61 -10.41
N PRO A 203 -2.31 -14.42 -10.13
CA PRO A 203 -1.09 -14.44 -10.94
C PRO A 203 -1.34 -14.86 -12.40
N GLU A 204 -2.45 -15.52 -12.70
CA GLU A 204 -2.92 -15.94 -14.02
C GLU A 204 -3.71 -14.87 -14.79
N MET A 205 -3.93 -13.69 -14.19
CA MET A 205 -4.61 -12.57 -14.86
C MET A 205 -3.89 -12.19 -16.17
N GLU A 206 -4.66 -11.91 -17.21
CA GLU A 206 -4.14 -11.50 -18.52
C GLU A 206 -3.30 -10.21 -18.40
N ASP A 207 -2.29 -10.08 -19.25
CA ASP A 207 -1.32 -8.98 -19.13
C ASP A 207 -2.00 -7.60 -19.31
N GLU A 208 -2.96 -7.45 -20.23
CA GLU A 208 -3.71 -6.20 -20.37
C GLU A 208 -4.50 -5.83 -19.10
N GLU A 209 -5.13 -6.81 -18.45
CA GLU A 209 -5.89 -6.61 -17.21
C GLU A 209 -4.92 -6.26 -16.05
N LYS A 210 -3.79 -6.95 -15.94
CA LYS A 210 -2.72 -6.62 -14.97
C LYS A 210 -2.18 -5.22 -15.17
N LEU A 211 -1.94 -4.81 -16.42
CA LEU A 211 -1.44 -3.48 -16.72
C LEU A 211 -2.42 -2.39 -16.30
N ALA A 212 -3.71 -2.58 -16.53
CA ALA A 212 -4.74 -1.65 -16.05
C ALA A 212 -4.77 -1.59 -14.52
N LEU A 213 -4.71 -2.74 -13.84
CA LEU A 213 -4.70 -2.82 -12.38
C LEU A 213 -3.45 -2.15 -11.76
N PHE A 214 -2.27 -2.41 -12.30
CA PHE A 214 -1.03 -1.79 -11.81
C PHE A 214 -0.99 -0.30 -12.16
N GLN A 215 -1.57 0.13 -13.27
CA GLN A 215 -1.72 1.55 -13.57
C GLN A 215 -2.61 2.25 -12.53
N ASP A 216 -3.74 1.65 -12.13
CA ASP A 216 -4.58 2.17 -11.03
C ASP A 216 -3.77 2.26 -9.72
N GLY A 217 -3.02 1.22 -9.39
CA GLY A 217 -2.09 1.23 -8.25
C GLY A 217 -1.08 2.39 -8.31
N ILE A 218 -0.47 2.64 -9.47
CA ILE A 218 0.50 3.72 -9.68
C ILE A 218 -0.14 5.07 -9.37
N GLU A 219 -1.34 5.33 -9.89
CA GLU A 219 -2.02 6.62 -9.68
C GLU A 219 -2.41 6.81 -8.21
N ARG A 220 -2.81 5.74 -7.52
CA ARG A 220 -3.04 5.76 -6.06
C ARG A 220 -1.77 6.06 -5.28
N ALA A 221 -0.66 5.40 -5.59
CA ALA A 221 0.61 5.61 -4.91
C ALA A 221 1.17 7.02 -5.16
N LYS A 222 1.08 7.55 -6.39
CA LYS A 222 1.41 8.95 -6.70
C LYS A 222 0.57 9.93 -5.88
N ALA A 223 -0.73 9.67 -5.76
CA ALA A 223 -1.60 10.50 -4.94
C ALA A 223 -1.21 10.43 -3.45
N ALA A 224 -0.76 9.27 -2.95
CA ALA A 224 -0.26 9.13 -1.59
C ALA A 224 1.02 9.97 -1.38
N VAL A 225 1.98 9.89 -2.30
CA VAL A 225 3.21 10.72 -2.28
C VAL A 225 2.87 12.21 -2.33
N ALA A 226 1.89 12.62 -3.14
CA ALA A 226 1.48 14.01 -3.23
C ALA A 226 0.86 14.54 -1.91
N LEU A 227 0.09 13.71 -1.21
CA LEU A 227 -0.52 14.09 0.08
C LEU A 227 0.50 14.11 1.23
N ASN A 228 1.41 13.13 1.24
CA ASN A 228 2.45 13.03 2.26
C ASN A 228 3.79 12.65 1.63
N PRO A 229 4.59 13.63 1.15
CA PRO A 229 5.91 13.38 0.58
C PRO A 229 6.95 12.85 1.59
N LYS A 230 6.61 12.81 2.89
CA LYS A 230 7.43 12.21 3.94
C LYS A 230 6.89 10.87 4.41
N GLY A 231 5.86 10.33 3.76
CA GLY A 231 5.32 9.01 4.01
C GLY A 231 6.06 7.97 3.18
N ALA A 232 6.82 7.08 3.84
CA ALA A 232 7.64 6.09 3.15
C ALA A 232 6.81 5.07 2.36
N GLU A 233 5.58 4.77 2.81
CA GLU A 233 4.72 3.76 2.18
C GLU A 233 4.26 4.18 0.79
N GLY A 234 3.94 5.47 0.59
CA GLY A 234 3.57 6.01 -0.72
C GLY A 234 4.68 5.84 -1.75
N HIS A 235 5.91 6.24 -1.38
CA HIS A 235 7.11 6.05 -2.19
C HIS A 235 7.39 4.56 -2.44
N PHE A 236 7.30 3.73 -1.39
CA PHE A 236 7.59 2.31 -1.48
C PHE A 236 6.66 1.62 -2.49
N TRP A 237 5.35 1.78 -2.34
CA TRP A 237 4.39 1.15 -3.22
C TRP A 237 4.44 1.70 -4.64
N LEU A 238 4.78 2.98 -4.83
CA LEU A 238 5.01 3.55 -6.16
C LEU A 238 6.18 2.87 -6.89
N GLY A 239 7.31 2.69 -6.20
CA GLY A 239 8.45 1.98 -6.77
C GLY A 239 8.16 0.51 -7.08
N VAL A 240 7.46 -0.20 -6.18
CA VAL A 240 7.04 -1.60 -6.41
C VAL A 240 6.16 -1.70 -7.66
N LEU A 241 5.18 -0.82 -7.79
CA LEU A 241 4.24 -0.80 -8.90
C LEU A 241 4.90 -0.43 -10.23
N TYR A 242 5.87 0.50 -10.24
CA TYR A 242 6.71 0.74 -11.43
C TYR A 242 7.47 -0.52 -11.86
N GLY A 243 7.98 -1.30 -10.90
CA GLY A 243 8.62 -2.58 -11.15
C GLY A 243 7.70 -3.57 -11.86
N VAL A 244 6.58 -3.94 -11.22
CA VAL A 244 5.67 -4.96 -11.78
C VAL A 244 4.99 -4.51 -13.06
N TYR A 245 4.63 -3.22 -13.19
CA TYR A 245 4.09 -2.68 -14.43
C TYR A 245 5.11 -2.76 -15.58
N GLY A 246 6.37 -2.44 -15.31
CA GLY A 246 7.46 -2.58 -16.28
C GLY A 246 7.67 -4.03 -16.69
N GLU A 247 7.69 -4.96 -15.71
CA GLU A 247 7.84 -6.39 -15.96
C GLU A 247 6.71 -6.94 -16.84
N THR A 248 5.44 -6.60 -16.54
CA THR A 248 4.27 -7.01 -17.36
C THR A 248 4.31 -6.43 -18.78
N LYS A 249 4.83 -5.21 -18.97
CA LYS A 249 5.03 -4.64 -20.32
C LYS A 249 6.16 -5.31 -21.11
N GLY A 250 7.04 -6.04 -20.44
CA GLY A 250 8.21 -6.70 -21.00
C GLY A 250 9.54 -6.02 -20.63
N ILE A 251 10.59 -6.84 -20.58
CA ILE A 251 11.92 -6.52 -20.03
C ILE A 251 12.53 -5.24 -20.63
N PHE A 252 12.38 -4.99 -21.94
CA PHE A 252 12.95 -3.77 -22.54
C PHE A 252 12.20 -2.49 -22.15
N LYS A 253 10.89 -2.59 -21.93
CA LYS A 253 10.07 -1.45 -21.51
C LYS A 253 10.26 -1.14 -20.04
N SER A 254 10.55 -2.15 -19.21
CA SER A 254 10.85 -1.95 -17.78
C SER A 254 12.10 -1.08 -17.55
N LEU A 255 13.08 -1.09 -18.47
CA LEU A 255 14.29 -0.28 -18.38
C LEU A 255 14.02 1.22 -18.24
N ALA A 256 12.94 1.72 -18.85
CA ALA A 256 12.57 3.14 -18.75
C ALA A 256 12.04 3.51 -17.35
N MET A 257 11.57 2.54 -16.57
CA MET A 257 11.05 2.73 -15.22
C MET A 257 12.13 2.70 -14.14
N VAL A 258 13.32 2.17 -14.46
CA VAL A 258 14.44 1.97 -13.51
C VAL A 258 14.80 3.24 -12.74
N PRO A 259 14.97 4.42 -13.37
CA PRO A 259 15.31 5.64 -12.64
C PRO A 259 14.21 6.03 -11.65
N GLY A 260 12.94 5.83 -12.01
CA GLY A 260 11.80 6.05 -11.12
C GLY A 260 11.86 5.15 -9.90
N ILE A 261 12.05 3.84 -10.11
CA ILE A 261 12.18 2.86 -9.01
C ILE A 261 13.33 3.25 -8.07
N GLN A 262 14.51 3.57 -8.60
CA GLN A 262 15.67 3.97 -7.80
C GLN A 262 15.42 5.25 -7.01
N SER A 263 14.76 6.24 -7.62
CA SER A 263 14.41 7.50 -6.96
C SER A 263 13.46 7.26 -5.79
N GLU A 264 12.38 6.52 -6.01
CA GLU A 264 11.39 6.24 -4.96
C GLU A 264 12.01 5.42 -3.81
N MET A 265 12.82 4.40 -4.11
CA MET A 265 13.49 3.63 -3.06
C MET A 265 14.54 4.45 -2.30
N ALA A 266 15.22 5.39 -2.96
CA ALA A 266 16.15 6.29 -2.30
C ALA A 266 15.43 7.21 -1.31
N GLU A 267 14.22 7.68 -1.62
CA GLU A 267 13.40 8.43 -0.66
C GLU A 267 12.96 7.55 0.52
N CYS A 268 12.50 6.32 0.27
CA CYS A 268 12.18 5.40 1.38
C CYS A 268 13.37 5.18 2.31
N LEU A 269 14.57 4.94 1.76
CA LEU A 269 15.78 4.72 2.56
C LEU A 269 16.18 5.95 3.40
N LYS A 270 15.79 7.17 2.99
CA LYS A 270 15.99 8.40 3.76
C LYS A 270 14.93 8.59 4.85
N ILE A 271 13.68 8.27 4.54
CA ILE A 271 12.51 8.48 5.42
C ILE A 271 12.44 7.38 6.49
N ASP A 272 12.31 6.13 6.05
CA ASP A 272 12.23 4.94 6.88
C ASP A 272 12.72 3.72 6.09
N ARG A 273 13.94 3.28 6.39
CA ARG A 273 14.51 2.07 5.78
C ARG A 273 13.72 0.81 6.11
N ALA A 274 13.10 0.74 7.29
CA ALA A 274 12.42 -0.47 7.77
C ALA A 274 11.01 -0.63 7.17
N VAL A 275 10.50 0.37 6.44
CA VAL A 275 9.20 0.36 5.79
C VAL A 275 8.96 -0.95 5.04
N GLU A 276 7.78 -1.55 5.27
CA GLU A 276 7.35 -2.79 4.61
C GLU A 276 8.36 -3.96 4.77
N GLY A 277 9.02 -4.00 5.92
CA GLY A 277 9.97 -5.05 6.32
C GLY A 277 11.27 -4.96 5.54
N TYR A 278 11.92 -3.79 5.59
CA TYR A 278 13.09 -3.47 4.76
C TYR A 278 12.80 -3.64 3.25
N GLY A 279 11.59 -3.26 2.86
CA GLY A 279 11.09 -3.32 1.49
C GLY A 279 11.99 -2.60 0.47
N PRO A 280 12.53 -1.40 0.75
CA PRO A 280 13.37 -0.68 -0.21
C PRO A 280 14.64 -1.43 -0.58
N ASP A 281 15.34 -2.01 0.41
CA ASP A 281 16.48 -2.89 0.19
C ASP A 281 16.05 -4.14 -0.59
N ARG A 282 14.90 -4.76 -0.27
CA ARG A 282 14.37 -5.90 -1.04
C ARG A 282 14.14 -5.55 -2.52
N LEU A 283 13.51 -4.41 -2.81
CA LEU A 283 13.19 -4.01 -4.18
C LEU A 283 14.45 -3.63 -4.97
N LEU A 284 15.37 -2.88 -4.38
CA LEU A 284 16.64 -2.53 -5.02
C LEU A 284 17.47 -3.78 -5.32
N GLY A 285 17.53 -4.73 -4.39
CA GLY A 285 18.22 -5.99 -4.62
C GLY A 285 17.62 -6.76 -5.80
N ARG A 286 16.29 -6.92 -5.81
CA ARG A 286 15.56 -7.54 -6.92
C ARG A 286 15.82 -6.83 -8.26
N LEU A 287 15.84 -5.50 -8.25
CA LEU A 287 16.13 -4.69 -9.44
C LEU A 287 17.53 -4.97 -9.99
N TYR A 288 18.56 -4.94 -9.14
CA TYR A 288 19.94 -5.21 -9.57
C TYR A 288 20.13 -6.63 -10.11
N TYR A 289 19.42 -7.62 -9.56
CA TYR A 289 19.42 -9.00 -10.07
C TYR A 289 18.74 -9.13 -11.44
N LYS A 290 17.65 -8.41 -11.67
CA LYS A 290 16.84 -8.54 -12.89
C LYS A 290 17.38 -7.76 -14.09
N LEU A 291 18.12 -6.69 -13.85
CA LEU A 291 18.66 -5.88 -14.93
C LEU A 291 19.78 -6.61 -15.69
N PRO A 292 19.89 -6.45 -17.01
CA PRO A 292 21.08 -6.85 -17.74
C PRO A 292 22.32 -6.10 -17.22
N GLY A 293 23.48 -6.76 -17.15
CA GLY A 293 24.71 -6.14 -16.64
C GLY A 293 25.08 -4.82 -17.35
N PHE A 294 24.93 -4.74 -18.67
CA PHE A 294 25.18 -3.52 -19.45
C PHE A 294 24.14 -2.40 -19.24
N LYS A 295 23.07 -2.66 -18.49
CA LYS A 295 22.02 -1.71 -18.10
C LYS A 295 21.98 -1.48 -16.58
N GLY A 296 23.06 -1.82 -15.87
CA GLY A 296 23.19 -1.57 -14.44
C GLY A 296 22.82 -2.75 -13.54
N GLY A 297 22.61 -3.94 -14.10
CA GLY A 297 22.53 -5.17 -13.32
C GLY A 297 23.84 -5.49 -12.61
N ASP A 298 23.73 -5.91 -11.35
CA ASP A 298 24.88 -6.16 -10.48
C ASP A 298 24.47 -7.10 -9.35
N ASN A 299 24.78 -8.39 -9.50
CA ASN A 299 24.41 -9.41 -8.51
C ASN A 299 25.07 -9.19 -7.16
N ARG A 300 26.25 -8.56 -7.09
CA ARG A 300 26.90 -8.26 -5.80
C ARG A 300 26.13 -7.20 -5.05
N LYS A 301 25.73 -6.12 -5.74
CA LYS A 301 24.81 -5.12 -5.14
C LYS A 301 23.47 -5.73 -4.77
N SER A 302 22.97 -6.67 -5.58
CA SER A 302 21.76 -7.42 -5.25
C SER A 302 21.91 -8.14 -3.91
N ILE A 303 22.98 -8.93 -3.73
CA ILE A 303 23.28 -9.63 -2.48
C ILE A 303 23.38 -8.64 -1.31
N GLU A 304 24.14 -7.55 -1.44
CA GLU A 304 24.30 -6.57 -0.36
C GLU A 304 22.97 -5.98 0.12
N HIS A 305 22.09 -5.62 -0.81
CA HIS A 305 20.76 -5.11 -0.48
C HIS A 305 19.87 -6.20 0.13
N LEU A 306 19.87 -7.40 -0.43
CA LEU A 306 19.03 -8.50 0.06
C LEU A 306 19.47 -9.05 1.41
N GLU A 307 20.78 -9.09 1.69
CA GLU A 307 21.33 -9.41 3.01
C GLU A 307 20.86 -8.37 4.05
N ARG A 308 20.90 -7.07 3.72
CA ARG A 308 20.33 -6.02 4.59
C ARG A 308 18.84 -6.23 4.85
N ALA A 309 18.07 -6.56 3.81
CA ALA A 309 16.64 -6.82 3.95
C ALA A 309 16.35 -8.03 4.85
N VAL A 310 17.09 -9.13 4.68
CA VAL A 310 16.95 -10.34 5.50
C VAL A 310 17.45 -10.13 6.93
N GLN A 311 18.51 -9.34 7.14
CA GLN A 311 18.99 -9.00 8.47
C GLN A 311 17.99 -8.13 9.23
N GLY A 312 17.39 -7.16 8.55
CA GLY A 312 16.40 -6.25 9.12
C GLY A 312 15.04 -6.89 9.37
N GLU A 313 14.62 -7.81 8.51
CA GLU A 313 13.38 -8.56 8.65
C GLU A 313 13.59 -10.06 8.33
N PRO A 314 14.05 -10.85 9.31
CA PRO A 314 14.36 -12.27 9.11
C PRO A 314 13.16 -13.15 8.76
N LEU A 315 11.93 -12.70 9.04
CA LEU A 315 10.70 -13.45 8.74
C LEU A 315 10.07 -13.04 7.39
N ASN A 316 10.76 -12.25 6.58
CA ASN A 316 10.32 -12.00 5.22
C ASN A 316 10.82 -13.08 4.24
N ALA A 317 9.94 -14.05 3.94
CA ALA A 317 10.27 -15.14 3.03
C ALA A 317 10.61 -14.67 1.61
N LEU A 318 10.02 -13.56 1.14
CA LEU A 318 10.27 -13.04 -0.21
C LEU A 318 11.70 -12.49 -0.35
N SER A 319 12.18 -11.72 0.64
CA SER A 319 13.57 -11.25 0.69
C SER A 319 14.56 -12.43 0.65
N ARG A 320 14.29 -13.48 1.43
CA ARG A 320 15.11 -14.70 1.44
C ARG A 320 15.09 -15.44 0.11
N LEU A 321 13.94 -15.53 -0.54
CA LEU A 321 13.82 -16.19 -1.84
C LEU A 321 14.65 -15.45 -2.89
N TYR A 322 14.55 -14.12 -2.94
CA TYR A 322 15.35 -13.30 -3.85
C TYR A 322 16.85 -13.40 -3.55
N LEU A 323 17.22 -13.47 -2.27
CA LEU A 323 18.62 -13.68 -1.87
C LEU A 323 19.13 -15.05 -2.34
N ALA A 324 18.32 -16.10 -2.19
CA ALA A 324 18.66 -17.44 -2.67
C ALA A 324 18.84 -17.50 -4.18
N GLU A 325 17.94 -16.85 -4.94
CA GLU A 325 18.04 -16.75 -6.41
C GLU A 325 19.33 -16.05 -6.84
N THR A 326 19.68 -14.96 -6.15
CA THR A 326 20.89 -14.19 -6.45
C THR A 326 22.15 -14.96 -6.06
N TYR A 327 22.16 -15.63 -4.90
CA TYR A 327 23.27 -16.51 -4.51
C TYR A 327 23.51 -17.61 -5.52
N ARG A 328 22.46 -18.26 -6.02
CA ARG A 328 22.59 -19.27 -7.07
C ARG A 328 23.18 -18.69 -8.36
N ALA A 329 22.79 -17.47 -8.73
CA ALA A 329 23.33 -16.82 -9.94
C ALA A 329 24.82 -16.46 -9.83
N GLU A 330 25.37 -16.42 -8.61
CA GLU A 330 26.79 -16.23 -8.32
C GLU A 330 27.48 -17.54 -7.89
N ASP A 331 26.90 -18.70 -8.22
CA ASP A 331 27.42 -20.05 -7.90
C ASP A 331 27.61 -20.30 -6.38
N MET A 332 26.93 -19.54 -5.52
CA MET A 332 26.97 -19.66 -4.05
C MET A 332 25.90 -20.63 -3.54
N ASP A 333 25.86 -21.84 -4.09
CA ASP A 333 24.75 -22.79 -3.90
C ASP A 333 24.46 -23.15 -2.43
N GLU A 334 25.48 -23.31 -1.59
CA GLU A 334 25.25 -23.62 -0.17
C GLU A 334 24.53 -22.48 0.56
N LYS A 335 24.90 -21.23 0.27
CA LYS A 335 24.17 -20.07 0.81
C LYS A 335 22.74 -20.01 0.29
N ALA A 336 22.53 -20.34 -0.99
CA ALA A 336 21.19 -20.45 -1.55
C ALA A 336 20.37 -21.54 -0.84
N ARG A 337 20.92 -22.74 -0.65
CA ARG A 337 20.27 -23.86 0.06
C ARG A 337 19.91 -23.48 1.49
N GLU A 338 20.77 -22.75 2.21
CA GLU A 338 20.49 -22.26 3.57
C GLU A 338 19.25 -21.36 3.61
N GLN A 339 19.18 -20.37 2.72
CA GLN A 339 18.01 -19.47 2.65
C GLN A 339 16.73 -20.22 2.32
N LEU A 340 16.79 -21.16 1.36
CA LEU A 340 15.63 -21.96 0.95
C LEU A 340 15.14 -22.87 2.08
N ARG A 341 16.04 -23.59 2.75
CA ARG A 341 15.69 -24.42 3.92
C ARG A 341 15.08 -23.59 5.03
N THR A 342 15.55 -22.36 5.24
CA THR A 342 14.97 -21.44 6.21
C THR A 342 13.52 -21.08 5.84
N ILE A 343 13.22 -20.79 4.57
CA ILE A 343 11.85 -20.56 4.09
C ILE A 343 10.96 -21.79 4.34
N LEU A 344 11.49 -23.01 4.20
CA LEU A 344 10.71 -24.23 4.43
C LEU A 344 10.49 -24.55 5.92
N ALA A 345 11.30 -24.00 6.82
CA ALA A 345 11.22 -24.26 8.26
C ALA A 345 10.55 -23.14 9.06
N MET A 346 10.45 -21.93 8.49
CA MET A 346 9.95 -20.76 9.21
C MET A 346 8.43 -20.72 9.35
N THR A 347 7.98 -20.08 10.44
CA THR A 347 6.61 -19.58 10.57
C THR A 347 6.57 -18.15 10.01
N PRO A 348 5.73 -17.84 8.99
CA PRO A 348 5.67 -16.50 8.45
C PRO A 348 5.06 -15.52 9.45
N ASP A 349 5.55 -14.27 9.43
CA ASP A 349 4.88 -13.15 10.07
C ASP A 349 3.42 -13.04 9.54
N PRO A 350 2.41 -12.82 10.41
CA PRO A 350 1.02 -12.63 10.01
C PRO A 350 0.83 -11.64 8.84
N ARG A 351 1.67 -10.60 8.75
CA ARG A 351 1.66 -9.60 7.67
C ARG A 351 1.83 -10.22 6.30
N TRP A 352 2.63 -11.28 6.14
CA TRP A 352 2.96 -11.91 4.86
C TRP A 352 2.46 -13.36 4.74
N LYS A 353 1.54 -13.77 5.62
CA LYS A 353 0.97 -15.12 5.62
C LYS A 353 0.28 -15.48 4.30
N ALA A 354 -0.31 -14.50 3.61
CA ALA A 354 -1.13 -14.76 2.42
C ALA A 354 -0.28 -15.18 1.20
N GLU A 355 0.89 -14.55 1.01
CA GLU A 355 1.82 -14.86 -0.07
C GLU A 355 2.80 -16.00 0.25
N HIS A 356 2.97 -16.34 1.53
CA HIS A 356 3.92 -17.35 1.99
C HIS A 356 3.79 -18.72 1.29
N PRO A 357 2.58 -19.29 1.05
CA PRO A 357 2.45 -20.59 0.37
C PRO A 357 3.05 -20.59 -1.04
N ALA A 358 2.84 -19.51 -1.81
CA ALA A 358 3.40 -19.38 -3.15
C ALA A 358 4.93 -19.26 -3.12
N ILE A 359 5.47 -18.47 -2.19
CA ILE A 359 6.92 -18.31 -1.97
C ILE A 359 7.56 -19.64 -1.55
N ARG A 360 6.91 -20.38 -0.65
CA ARG A 360 7.36 -21.70 -0.21
C ARG A 360 7.44 -22.68 -1.39
N SER A 361 6.42 -22.72 -2.25
CA SER A 361 6.43 -23.57 -3.44
C SER A 361 7.58 -23.22 -4.40
N GLN A 362 7.86 -21.93 -4.60
CA GLN A 362 9.02 -21.47 -5.38
C GLN A 362 10.34 -21.91 -4.73
N ALA A 363 10.43 -21.84 -3.39
CA ALA A 363 11.61 -22.27 -2.66
C ALA A 363 11.86 -23.78 -2.79
N GLU A 364 10.82 -24.61 -2.69
CA GLU A 364 10.89 -26.07 -2.90
C GLU A 364 11.35 -26.39 -4.32
N ALA A 365 10.79 -25.70 -5.32
CA ALA A 365 11.17 -25.89 -6.72
C ALA A 365 12.63 -25.48 -6.99
N LEU A 366 13.11 -24.39 -6.38
CA LEU A 366 14.50 -23.95 -6.52
C LEU A 366 15.46 -24.91 -5.81
N LEU A 367 15.10 -25.39 -4.63
CA LEU A 367 15.91 -26.33 -3.87
C LEU A 367 16.09 -27.66 -4.60
N LYS A 368 15.05 -28.15 -5.28
CA LYS A 368 15.13 -29.35 -6.15
C LYS A 368 16.04 -29.16 -7.36
N LYS A 369 16.22 -27.93 -7.84
CA LYS A 369 17.18 -27.65 -8.94
C LYS A 369 18.62 -27.57 -8.44
N LEU A 370 18.82 -27.46 -7.13
CA LEU A 370 20.12 -27.41 -6.45
C LEU A 370 20.49 -28.75 -5.80
N SER A 371 19.61 -29.76 -5.83
CA SER A 371 19.82 -31.05 -5.19
C SER A 371 20.58 -32.04 -6.06
#